data_AF-A0A957JQJ4-F1
#
_entry.id   AF-A0A957JQJ4-F1
#
_cell.length_a   1.000
_cell.length_b   1.000
_cell.length_c   1.000
_cell.angle_alpha   90.00
_cell.angle_beta   90.00
_cell.angle_gamma   90.00
#
_symmetry.space_group_name_H-M   'P 1'
#
loop_
_entity.id
_entity.type
_entity.pdbx_description
1 polymer ?
#
loop_
_entity_poly.entity_id
_entity_poly.type
_entity_poly.pdbx_seq_one_letter_code
_entity_poly.pdbx_strand_id
1 'polypeptide(L)' 'TVAGFALAFGFGGQNVARNVLAGYYAREYFDLGDTVLINGEEGTLEGIGTLNAEIQMTDKVLIVPNVRLTEEVTIKKL' A
#
# COMPACT_ATOMS: atom_id res chain seq x y z
N THR A 1 -29.17 14.32 -14.88
CA THR A 1 -27.81 14.20 -15.41
C THR A 1 -26.74 14.38 -14.34
N VAL A 2 -26.84 15.42 -13.49
CA VAL A 2 -25.88 15.67 -12.38
C VAL A 2 -25.79 14.51 -11.38
N ALA A 3 -26.90 13.87 -11.00
CA ALA A 3 -26.91 12.74 -10.06
C ALA A 3 -26.13 11.51 -10.58
N GLY A 4 -26.28 11.18 -11.88
CA GLY A 4 -25.53 10.07 -12.49
C GLY A 4 -24.03 10.35 -12.55
N PHE A 5 -23.65 11.61 -12.80
CA PHE A 5 -22.24 12.02 -12.80
C PHE A 5 -21.63 11.98 -11.40
N ALA A 6 -22.38 12.43 -10.37
CA ALA A 6 -21.95 12.35 -8.98
C ALA A 6 -21.71 10.91 -8.51
N LEU A 7 -22.60 9.98 -8.91
CA LEU A 7 -22.43 8.56 -8.61
C LEU A 7 -21.22 7.96 -9.34
N ALA A 8 -21.06 8.23 -10.63
CA ALA A 8 -19.91 7.75 -11.41
C ALA A 8 -18.59 8.26 -10.84
N PHE A 9 -18.54 9.53 -10.43
CA PHE A 9 -17.35 10.13 -9.81
C PHE A 9 -17.06 9.53 -8.42
N GLY A 10 -18.09 9.34 -7.59
CA GLY A 10 -17.96 8.69 -6.28
C GLY A 10 -17.45 7.25 -6.40
N PHE A 11 -18.03 6.46 -7.31
CA PHE A 11 -17.57 5.09 -7.58
C PHE A 11 -16.14 5.04 -8.13
N GLY A 12 -15.76 5.96 -9.02
CA GLY A 12 -14.38 6.03 -9.54
C GLY A 12 -13.35 6.46 -8.49
N GLY A 13 -13.72 7.37 -7.59
CA GLY A 13 -12.83 7.91 -6.55
C GLY A 13 -12.66 7.01 -5.33
N GLN A 14 -13.57 6.06 -5.09
CA GLN A 14 -13.54 5.18 -3.93
C GLN A 14 -12.21 4.41 -3.80
N ASN A 15 -11.63 3.97 -4.91
CA ASN A 15 -10.34 3.27 -4.90
C ASN A 15 -9.18 4.17 -4.48
N VAL A 16 -9.20 5.45 -4.87
CA VAL A 16 -8.18 6.42 -4.48
C VAL A 16 -8.29 6.70 -2.98
N ALA A 17 -9.51 6.97 -2.49
CA ALA A 17 -9.75 7.19 -1.07
C ALA A 17 -9.30 5.99 -0.22
N ARG A 18 -9.58 4.76 -0.67
CA ARG A 18 -9.13 3.53 0.01
C ARG A 18 -7.60 3.46 0.08
N ASN A 19 -6.88 3.79 -0.99
CA ASN A 19 -5.41 3.79 -1.00
C ASN A 19 -4.80 4.86 -0.09
N VAL A 20 -5.40 6.05 -0.02
CA VAL A 20 -4.95 7.10 0.89
C VAL A 20 -5.09 6.68 2.35
N LEU A 21 -6.24 6.10 2.72
CA LEU A 21 -6.47 5.61 4.08
C LEU A 21 -5.56 4.43 4.41
N ALA A 22 -5.40 3.48 3.49
CA ALA A 22 -4.45 2.37 3.66
C ALA A 22 -3.02 2.88 3.85
N GLY A 23 -2.61 3.93 3.12
CA GLY A 23 -1.31 4.57 3.29
C GLY A 23 -1.12 5.28 4.63
N TYR A 24 -2.20 5.82 5.20
CA TYR A 24 -2.18 6.35 6.56
C TYR A 24 -1.93 5.23 7.57
N TYR A 25 -2.73 4.16 7.52
CA TYR A 25 -2.58 3.02 8.44
C TYR A 25 -1.25 2.29 8.25
N ALA A 26 -0.78 2.13 7.01
CA ALA A 26 0.50 1.48 6.75
C ALA A 26 1.66 2.20 7.47
N ARG A 27 1.66 3.54 7.52
CA ARG A 27 2.67 4.31 8.26
C ARG A 27 2.54 4.23 9.78
N GLU A 28 1.40 3.76 10.29
CA GLU A 28 1.17 3.54 11.72
C GLU A 28 1.59 2.14 12.15
N TYR A 29 1.44 1.15 11.27
CA TYR A 29 1.70 -0.27 11.58
C TYR A 29 3.08 -0.79 11.15
N PHE A 30 3.72 -0.15 10.17
CA PHE A 30 5.01 -0.57 9.64
C PHE A 30 6.08 0.48 9.90
N ASP A 31 7.26 0.01 10.28
CA ASP A 31 8.45 0.84 10.43
C ASP A 31 9.34 0.69 9.18
N LEU A 32 10.00 1.78 8.78
CA LEU A 32 11.00 1.72 7.72
C LEU A 32 12.15 0.83 8.17
N GLY A 33 12.58 -0.09 7.31
CA GLY A 33 13.55 -1.13 7.63
C GLY A 33 12.92 -2.46 8.04
N ASP A 34 11.60 -2.54 8.20
CA ASP A 34 10.91 -3.80 8.45
C ASP A 34 11.17 -4.82 7.32
N THR A 35 11.43 -6.07 7.72
CA THR A 35 11.49 -7.19 6.78
C THR A 35 10.08 -7.68 6.48
N VAL A 36 9.70 -7.60 5.21
CA VAL A 36 8.38 -7.96 4.71
C VAL A 36 8.50 -9.13 3.73
N LEU A 37 7.52 -10.03 3.77
CA LEU A 37 7.42 -11.15 2.82
C LEU A 37 6.28 -10.85 1.84
N ILE A 38 6.59 -10.71 0.56
CA ILE A 38 5.58 -10.48 -0.50
C ILE A 38 5.78 -11.50 -1.61
N ASN A 39 4.71 -12.21 -1.98
CA ASN A 39 4.75 -13.28 -2.99
C ASN A 39 5.81 -14.37 -2.72
N GLY A 40 6.16 -14.60 -1.45
CA GLY A 40 7.20 -15.56 -1.05
C GLY A 40 8.63 -15.05 -1.20
N GLU A 41 8.84 -13.78 -1.58
CA GLU A 41 10.14 -13.11 -1.62
C GLU A 41 10.28 -12.18 -0.40
N GLU A 42 11.42 -12.27 0.31
CA GLU A 42 11.74 -11.35 1.41
C GLU A 42 12.32 -10.05 0.85
N GLY A 43 11.89 -8.92 1.42
CA GLY A 43 12.43 -7.61 1.11
C GLY A 43 12.37 -6.68 2.32
N THR A 44 12.99 -5.51 2.16
CA THR A 44 13.04 -4.47 3.18
C THR A 44 12.15 -3.31 2.78
N LEU A 45 11.27 -2.88 3.68
CA LEU A 45 10.44 -1.70 3.45
C LEU A 45 11.30 -0.43 3.53
N GLU A 46 11.46 0.28 2.40
CA GLU A 46 12.28 1.49 2.33
C GLU A 46 11.46 2.78 2.43
N GLY A 47 10.19 2.74 2.02
CA GLY A 47 9.34 3.92 2.04
C GLY A 47 7.85 3.59 1.96
N ILE A 48 7.03 4.41 2.60
CA ILE A 48 5.58 4.42 2.39
C ILE A 48 5.16 5.82 1.95
N GLY A 49 4.80 5.95 0.67
CA GLY A 49 4.23 7.15 0.09
C GLY A 49 2.71 7.23 0.28
N THR A 50 2.09 8.24 -0.33
CA THR A 50 0.66 8.51 -0.18
C THR A 50 -0.23 7.37 -0.71
N LEU A 51 0.18 6.74 -1.81
CA LEU A 51 -0.62 5.70 -2.49
C LEU A 51 0.09 4.35 -2.59
N ASN A 52 1.42 4.34 -2.58
CA ASN A 52 2.22 3.15 -2.75
C ASN A 52 3.38 3.12 -1.75
N ALA A 53 3.87 1.92 -1.47
CA ALA A 53 5.07 1.65 -0.72
C ALA A 53 6.17 1.09 -1.62
N GLU A 54 7.41 1.32 -1.22
CA GLU A 54 8.63 0.92 -1.91
C GLU A 54 9.35 -0.13 -1.05
N ILE A 55 9.60 -1.29 -1.65
CA ILE A 55 10.25 -2.41 -0.99
C ILE A 55 11.47 -2.80 -1.80
N GLN A 56 12.63 -2.75 -1.16
CA GLN A 56 13.88 -3.23 -1.74
C GLN A 56 13.94 -4.75 -1.60
N MET A 57 13.85 -5.44 -2.73
CA MET A 57 14.10 -6.87 -2.84
C MET A 57 15.58 -7.10 -3.16
N THR A 58 15.99 -8.37 -3.29
CA THR A 58 17.39 -8.71 -3.55
C THR A 58 17.91 -8.10 -4.88
N ASP A 59 17.08 -8.06 -5.91
CA ASP A 59 17.47 -7.68 -7.28
C ASP A 59 16.73 -6.48 -7.87
N LYS A 60 15.70 -5.97 -7.17
CA LYS A 60 14.78 -4.95 -7.70
C LYS A 60 14.10 -4.16 -6.58
N VAL A 61 13.54 -3.01 -6.95
CA VAL A 61 12.60 -2.26 -6.09
C VAL A 61 11.18 -2.60 -6.52
N LEU A 62 10.37 -3.08 -5.59
CA LEU A 62 8.96 -3.37 -5.82
C LEU A 62 8.11 -2.20 -5.33
N ILE A 63 7.27 -1.68 -6.22
CA ILE A 63 6.27 -0.66 -5.91
C ILE A 63 4.92 -1.33 -5.74
N VAL A 64 4.33 -1.24 -4.55
CA VAL A 64 3.06 -1.88 -4.20
C VAL A 64 2.05 -0.86 -3.70
N PRO A 65 0.77 -0.92 -4.15
CA PRO A 65 -0.29 -0.10 -3.58
C PRO A 65 -0.44 -0.32 -2.08
N ASN A 66 -0.67 0.75 -1.32
CA ASN A 66 -0.77 0.68 0.14
C ASN A 66 -1.88 -0.27 0.60
N VAL A 67 -2.97 -0.41 -0.16
CA VAL A 67 -4.03 -1.38 0.13
C VAL A 67 -3.50 -2.81 0.17
N ARG A 68 -2.59 -3.19 -0.73
CA ARG A 68 -2.01 -4.54 -0.75
C ARG A 68 -1.00 -4.74 0.36
N LEU A 69 -0.24 -3.69 0.70
CA LEU A 69 0.65 -3.71 1.86
C LEU A 69 -0.13 -4.00 3.15
N THR A 70 -1.30 -3.39 3.33
CA THR A 70 -2.12 -3.61 4.54
C THR A 70 -2.94 -4.90 4.55
N GLU A 71 -3.25 -5.49 3.38
CA GLU A 71 -4.12 -6.66 3.27
C GLU A 71 -3.34 -8.00 3.24
N GLU A 72 -2.13 -8.03 2.68
CA GLU A 72 -1.44 -9.29 2.36
C GLU A 72 -0.06 -9.47 3.02
N VAL A 73 0.47 -8.45 3.69
CA VAL A 73 1.87 -8.50 4.16
C VAL A 73 1.97 -8.92 5.62
N THR A 74 2.80 -9.94 5.85
CA THR A 74 3.13 -10.43 7.20
C THR A 74 4.44 -9.81 7.67
N ILE A 75 4.43 -9.15 8.83
CA ILE A 75 5.62 -8.58 9.45
C ILE A 75 6.38 -9.70 10.17
N LYS A 76 7.66 -9.88 9.83
CA LYS A 76 8.54 -10.78 10.55
C LYS A 76 9.32 -9.97 11.59
N LYS A 77 8.73 -9.78 12.78
CA LYS A 77 9.46 -9.18 13.92
C LYS A 77 10.44 -10.21 14.47
N LEU A 78 11.74 -9.97 14.25
CA LEU A 78 12.84 -10.67 14.92
C LEU A 78 12.96 -10.22 16.38
#